data_AF-A0A3N5IAV0-F1
#
_entry.id   AF-A0A3N5IAV0-F1
#
_cell.length_a   1.000
_cell.length_b   1.000
_cell.length_c   1.000
_cell.angle_alpha   90.00
_cell.angle_beta   90.00
_cell.angle_gamma   90.00
#
_symmetry.space_group_name_H-M   'P 1'
#
loop_
_entity.id
_entity.type
_entity.pdbx_description
1 polymer ?
#
loop_
_entity_poly.entity_id
_entity_poly.type
_entity_poly.pdbx_seq_one_letter_code
_entity_poly.pdbx_strand_id
1 'polypeptide(L)'
;ASCAAESFTGRADATFPVHTLGRIPAARLVLVGLGQGRIDDVRGAAGAVGLAARKAGAMRVGLDLTAAEIKTVAEALRSCWD
;
A
#
# COMPACT_ATOMS: atom_id res chain seq x y z
N ALA A 1 10.80 20.10 -4.85
CA ALA A 1 10.12 19.83 -3.57
C ALA A 1 10.55 18.44 -3.13
N SER A 2 11.32 18.36 -2.05
CA SER A 2 12.07 17.16 -1.67
C SER A 2 11.16 16.04 -1.16
N CYS A 3 11.61 14.83 -1.43
CA CYS A 3 10.97 13.56 -1.10
C CYS A 3 10.69 13.41 0.39
N ALA A 4 9.41 13.38 0.79
CA ALA A 4 9.01 12.71 2.02
C ALA A 4 9.35 11.19 2.00
N ALA A 5 9.73 10.66 0.83
CA ALA A 5 10.18 9.30 0.63
C ALA A 5 11.54 8.97 1.26
N GLU A 6 12.37 9.96 1.64
CA GLU A 6 13.71 9.70 2.18
C GLU A 6 13.70 8.92 3.51
N SER A 7 12.57 8.90 4.23
CA SER A 7 12.41 8.14 5.48
C SER A 7 11.67 6.81 5.33
N PHE A 8 11.14 6.50 4.14
CA PHE A 8 10.37 5.27 3.92
C PHE A 8 11.28 4.11 3.53
N THR A 9 11.40 3.12 4.40
CA THR A 9 12.35 2.01 4.25
C THR A 9 11.83 0.84 3.43
N GLY A 10 10.54 0.82 3.07
CA GLY A 10 9.94 -0.29 2.31
C GLY A 10 9.83 -1.63 3.06
N ARG A 11 10.18 -1.68 4.36
CA ARG A 11 10.02 -2.89 5.19
C ARG A 11 8.58 -3.38 5.16
N ALA A 12 8.39 -4.70 5.17
CA ALA A 12 7.06 -5.31 5.24
C ALA A 12 6.23 -4.68 6.38
N ASP A 13 4.94 -4.47 6.12
CA ASP A 13 3.94 -3.87 7.02
C ASP A 13 4.17 -2.40 7.41
N ALA A 14 5.27 -1.77 6.96
CA ALA A 14 5.48 -0.34 7.18
C ALA A 14 4.46 0.47 6.37
N THR A 15 3.77 1.40 7.03
CA THR A 15 2.90 2.37 6.36
C THR A 15 3.41 3.78 6.56
N PHE A 16 3.33 4.61 5.51
CA PHE A 16 3.78 5.99 5.57
C PHE A 16 2.78 6.92 4.86
N PRO A 17 2.08 7.80 5.58
CA PRO A 17 1.15 8.74 4.98
C PRO A 17 1.89 9.83 4.20
N VAL A 18 1.39 10.16 3.01
CA VAL A 18 1.92 11.22 2.15
C VAL A 18 0.85 12.27 1.93
N HIS A 19 1.20 13.53 2.18
CA HIS A 19 0.35 14.68 1.88
C HIS A 19 0.52 15.07 0.40
N THR A 20 -0.56 14.98 -0.37
CA THR A 20 -0.52 15.23 -1.82
C THR A 20 -0.70 16.70 -2.20
N LEU A 21 -1.05 17.57 -1.24
CA LEU A 21 -1.37 18.99 -1.46
C LEU A 21 -2.37 19.22 -2.61
N GLY A 22 -3.27 18.26 -2.86
CA GLY A 22 -4.26 18.32 -3.94
C GLY A 22 -3.74 18.01 -5.35
N ARG A 23 -2.47 17.61 -5.51
CA ARG A 23 -1.89 17.25 -6.82
C ARG A 23 -2.34 15.90 -7.36
N ILE A 24 -2.80 15.03 -6.47
CA ILE A 24 -3.36 13.72 -6.79
C ILE A 24 -4.81 13.75 -6.31
N PRO A 25 -5.80 13.29 -7.11
CA PRO A 25 -7.21 13.25 -6.73
C PRO A 25 -7.52 12.12 -5.74
N ALA A 26 -6.77 12.08 -4.64
CA ALA A 26 -6.94 11.16 -3.53
C ALA A 26 -6.97 11.96 -2.22
N ALA A 27 -7.95 11.68 -1.36
CA ALA A 27 -8.08 12.36 -0.07
C ALA A 27 -6.90 12.06 0.87
N ARG A 28 -6.29 10.88 0.73
CA ARG A 28 -5.08 10.46 1.45
C ARG A 28 -4.25 9.55 0.54
N LEU A 29 -2.93 9.69 0.59
CA LEU A 29 -1.98 8.78 -0.02
C LEU A 29 -1.20 8.08 1.09
N VAL A 30 -0.98 6.77 0.97
CA VAL A 30 -0.24 5.97 1.93
C VAL A 30 0.70 5.06 1.16
N LEU A 31 1.98 5.09 1.50
CA LEU A 31 2.96 4.12 1.03
C LEU A 31 2.87 2.89 1.95
N VAL A 32 2.91 1.70 1.37
CA VAL A 32 2.94 0.43 2.12
C VAL A 32 4.12 -0.38 1.66
N GLY A 33 4.92 -0.86 2.62
CA GLY A 33 6.15 -1.58 2.34
C GLY A 33 5.85 -3.03 2.01
N LEU A 34 6.33 -3.51 0.87
CA LEU A 34 6.15 -4.89 0.40
C LEU A 34 7.30 -5.82 0.83
N GLY A 35 8.27 -5.31 1.60
CA GLY A 35 9.44 -6.10 1.99
C GLY A 35 10.25 -6.53 0.77
N GLN A 36 10.55 -7.83 0.68
CA GLN A 36 11.28 -8.40 -0.46
C GLN A 36 10.35 -8.85 -1.60
N GLY A 37 9.06 -8.52 -1.54
CA GLY A 37 8.07 -8.93 -2.54
C GLY A 37 7.72 -10.43 -2.48
N ARG A 38 8.03 -11.10 -1.37
CA ARG A 38 7.60 -12.49 -1.13
C ARG A 38 6.10 -12.50 -0.84
N ILE A 39 5.43 -13.61 -1.16
CA ILE A 39 3.97 -13.69 -1.03
C ILE A 39 3.47 -13.42 0.40
N ASP A 40 4.22 -13.85 1.42
CA ASP A 40 3.85 -13.62 2.82
C ASP A 40 4.02 -12.15 3.23
N ASP A 41 5.09 -11.49 2.76
CA ASP A 41 5.28 -10.05 2.98
C ASP A 41 4.15 -9.24 2.32
N VAL A 42 3.75 -9.65 1.12
CA VAL A 42 2.67 -9.00 0.36
C VAL A 42 1.30 -9.23 1.01
N ARG A 43 1.06 -10.39 1.63
CA ARG A 43 -0.17 -10.63 2.42
C ARG A 43 -0.25 -9.71 3.64
N GLY A 44 0.85 -9.57 4.39
CA GLY A 44 0.94 -8.63 5.50
C GLY A 44 0.66 -7.19 5.04
N ALA A 45 1.32 -6.78 3.96
CA ALA A 45 1.12 -5.48 3.34
C ALA A 45 -0.32 -5.26 2.88
N ALA A 46 -0.98 -6.26 2.28
CA ALA A 46 -2.38 -6.18 1.88
C ALA A 46 -3.32 -5.98 3.08
N GLY A 47 -3.05 -6.67 4.20
CA GLY A 47 -3.73 -6.43 5.48
C GLY A 47 -3.52 -5.00 6.00
N ALA A 48 -2.29 -4.49 5.92
CA ALA A 48 -1.96 -3.12 6.31
C ALA A 48 -2.68 -2.08 5.43
N VAL A 49 -2.77 -2.31 4.11
CA VAL A 49 -3.55 -1.49 3.18
C VAL A 49 -5.02 -1.46 3.60
N GLY A 50 -5.63 -2.63 3.83
CA GLY A 50 -7.03 -2.74 4.23
C GLY A 50 -7.31 -2.03 5.55
N LEU A 51 -6.42 -2.19 6.54
CA LEU A 51 -6.53 -1.50 7.83
C LEU A 51 -6.38 0.03 7.69
N ALA A 52 -5.43 0.49 6.87
CA ALA A 52 -5.22 1.91 6.60
C ALA A 52 -6.43 2.53 5.89
N ALA A 53 -6.96 1.85 4.87
CA ALA A 53 -8.16 2.25 4.15
C ALA A 53 -9.38 2.35 5.09
N ARG A 54 -9.59 1.33 5.93
CA ARG A 54 -10.67 1.31 6.92
C ARG A 54 -10.53 2.45 7.93
N LYS A 55 -9.34 2.66 8.51
CA LYS A 55 -9.07 3.77 9.44
C LYS A 55 -9.28 5.14 8.79
N ALA A 56 -8.99 5.24 7.50
CA ALA A 56 -9.20 6.46 6.73
C ALA A 56 -10.66 6.70 6.34
N GLY A 57 -11.57 5.73 6.55
CA GLY A 57 -12.94 5.78 6.05
C GLY A 57 -13.02 5.73 4.52
N ALA A 58 -12.02 5.15 3.86
CA ALA A 58 -11.95 5.10 2.41
C ALA A 58 -12.97 4.11 1.85
N MET A 59 -13.84 4.59 0.95
CA MET A 59 -14.80 3.75 0.22
C MET A 59 -14.19 3.10 -1.03
N ARG A 60 -13.07 3.65 -1.52
CA ARG A 60 -12.34 3.16 -2.69
C ARG A 60 -10.84 3.29 -2.43
N VAL A 61 -10.09 2.31 -2.89
CA VAL A 61 -8.62 2.25 -2.80
C VAL A 61 -8.07 2.05 -4.20
N GLY A 62 -7.13 2.90 -4.62
CA GLY A 62 -6.31 2.68 -5.81
C GLY A 62 -4.96 2.13 -5.39
N LEU A 63 -4.45 1.13 -6.12
CA LEU A 63 -3.13 0.57 -5.92
C LEU A 63 -2.28 0.90 -7.15
N ASP A 64 -1.12 1.51 -6.92
CA ASP A 64 -0.11 1.74 -7.94
C ASP A 64 0.97 0.66 -7.77
N LEU A 65 0.99 -0.29 -8.71
CA LEU A 65 1.80 -1.51 -8.64
C LEU A 65 2.45 -1.75 -10.01
N THR A 66 3.65 -2.31 -10.01
CA THR A 66 4.27 -2.80 -11.24
C THR A 66 3.58 -4.07 -11.74
N ALA A 67 3.74 -4.39 -13.03
CA ALA A 67 3.12 -5.57 -13.63
C ALA A 67 3.49 -6.89 -12.92
N ALA A 68 4.70 -6.99 -12.38
CA ALA A 68 5.15 -8.17 -11.63
C ALA A 68 4.44 -8.28 -10.26
N GLU A 69 4.20 -7.15 -9.60
CA GLU A 69 3.56 -7.09 -8.29
C GLU A 69 2.04 -7.34 -8.39
N ILE A 70 1.40 -6.94 -9.50
CA ILE A 70 -0.05 -7.14 -9.70
C ILE A 70 -0.44 -8.60 -9.50
N LYS A 71 0.32 -9.55 -10.06
CA LYS A 71 0.02 -10.98 -9.92
C LYS A 71 0.08 -11.42 -8.47
N THR A 72 1.19 -11.11 -7.78
CA THR A 72 1.42 -11.50 -6.39
C THR A 72 0.40 -10.86 -5.44
N VAL A 73 0.09 -9.58 -5.62
CA VAL A 73 -0.90 -8.86 -4.81
C VAL A 73 -2.31 -9.39 -5.07
N ALA A 74 -2.67 -9.69 -6.31
CA ALA A 74 -3.98 -10.27 -6.64
C ALA A 74 -4.17 -11.67 -6.02
N GLU A 75 -3.12 -12.50 -6.04
CA GLU A 75 -3.12 -13.81 -5.38
C GLU A 75 -3.22 -13.68 -3.85
N ALA A 76 -2.47 -12.75 -3.24
CA ALA A 76 -2.52 -12.48 -1.81
C ALA A 76 -3.93 -12.00 -1.38
N LEU A 77 -4.50 -11.01 -2.08
CA LEU A 77 -5.82 -10.48 -1.79
C LEU A 77 -6.93 -11.52 -1.93
N ARG A 78 -6.84 -12.40 -2.93
CA ARG A 78 -7.80 -13.50 -3.11
C ARG A 78 -7.75 -14.46 -1.92
N SER A 79 -6.55 -14.84 -1.49
CA SER A 79 -6.37 -15.75 -0.36
C SER A 79 -6.78 -15.18 1.01
N CYS A 80 -6.95 -13.86 1.13
CA CYS A 80 -7.44 -13.22 2.35
C CYS A 80 -8.97 -13.17 2.45
N TRP A 81 -9.69 -13.52 1.38
CA TRP A 81 -11.15 -13.43 1.29
C TRP A 81 -11.85 -14.78 1.14
N ASP A 82 -11.09 -15.85 0.97
CA ASP A 82 -11.52 -17.25 1.11
C ASP A 82 -11.47 -17.68 2.59
#